data_AF-A0A6G2KVZ6-F1
#
_entry.id   AF-A0A6G2KVZ6-F1
#
_cell.length_a   1.000
_cell.length_b   1.000
_cell.length_c   1.000
_cell.angle_alpha   90.00
_cell.angle_beta   90.00
_cell.angle_gamma   90.00
#
_symmetry.space_group_name_H-M   'P 1'
#
loop_
_entity.id
_entity.type
_entity.pdbx_description
1 polymer ?
#
loop_
_entity_poly.entity_id
_entity_poly.type
_entity_poly.pdbx_seq_one_letter_code
_entity_poly.pdbx_strand_id
1 'polypeptide(L)'
;MRDDEKFEIVRALDQLPHVAGSSFATVWFRMNRNRNPTKEEFRSKVVEYFKAACDALETFPDTDEFISIKRYIRHRAVREIDDITAGHNREIEKRYKRYLDYG
;
A
#
# COMPACT_ATOMS: atom_id res chain seq x y z
N MET A 1 17.59 -8.80 13.71
CA MET A 1 16.25 -8.39 14.17
C MET A 1 15.44 -9.63 14.47
N ARG A 2 14.95 -9.68 15.70
CA ARG A 2 14.05 -10.70 16.22
C ARG A 2 12.63 -10.49 15.64
N ASP A 3 11.79 -11.52 15.71
CA ASP A 3 10.46 -11.48 15.09
C ASP A 3 9.50 -10.52 15.81
N ASP A 4 9.68 -10.31 17.12
CA ASP A 4 8.95 -9.34 17.94
C ASP A 4 9.23 -7.90 17.51
N GLU A 5 10.48 -7.58 17.18
CA GLU A 5 10.90 -6.23 16.75
C GLU A 5 10.29 -5.81 15.40
N LYS A 6 9.95 -6.78 14.54
CA LYS A 6 9.36 -6.50 13.22
C LYS A 6 7.85 -6.64 13.18
N PHE A 7 7.25 -7.30 14.15
CA PHE A 7 5.85 -7.73 14.08
C PHE A 7 4.89 -6.59 13.70
N GLU A 8 5.00 -5.44 14.38
CA GLU A 8 4.13 -4.29 14.12
C GLU A 8 4.36 -3.68 12.73
N ILE A 9 5.60 -3.68 12.25
CA ILE A 9 5.93 -3.20 10.90
C ILE A 9 5.43 -4.16 9.82
N VAL A 10 5.57 -5.47 10.03
CA VAL A 10 5.01 -6.49 9.12
C VAL A 10 3.51 -6.31 9.02
N ARG A 11 2.83 -6.24 10.17
CA ARG A 11 1.39 -6.02 10.23
C ARG A 11 0.99 -4.72 9.53
N ALA A 12 1.72 -3.62 9.76
CA ALA A 12 1.44 -2.35 9.10
C ALA A 12 1.56 -2.49 7.58
N LEU A 13 2.66 -3.05 7.08
CA LEU A 13 2.90 -3.20 5.64
C LEU A 13 1.90 -4.14 4.96
N ASP A 14 1.37 -5.14 5.67
CA ASP A 14 0.31 -6.00 5.14
C ASP A 14 -1.05 -5.28 5.07
N GLN A 15 -1.29 -4.27 5.90
CA GLN A 15 -2.57 -3.55 5.95
C GLN A 15 -2.59 -2.26 5.13
N LEU A 16 -1.47 -1.54 5.09
CA LEU A 16 -1.35 -0.21 4.47
C LEU A 16 -1.82 -0.13 3.01
N PRO A 17 -1.52 -1.08 2.11
CA PRO A 17 -2.06 -1.08 0.76
C PRO A 17 -3.59 -1.06 0.73
N HIS A 18 -4.21 -1.73 1.69
CA HIS A 18 -5.65 -1.85 1.79
C HIS A 18 -6.24 -0.62 2.48
N VAL A 19 -5.78 -0.27 3.68
CA VAL A 19 -6.40 0.79 4.48
C VAL A 19 -6.10 2.18 3.96
N ALA A 20 -4.84 2.48 3.62
CA ALA A 20 -4.44 3.78 3.09
C ALA A 20 -4.52 3.78 1.56
N GLY A 21 -3.85 2.83 0.89
CA GLY A 21 -3.78 2.77 -0.56
C GLY A 21 -5.15 2.75 -1.24
N SER A 22 -5.90 1.66 -1.07
CA SER A 22 -7.17 1.45 -1.76
C SER A 22 -8.32 2.33 -1.28
N SER A 23 -8.39 2.64 0.01
CA SER A 23 -9.46 3.49 0.54
C SER A 23 -9.30 4.93 0.04
N PHE A 24 -8.07 5.46 0.04
CA PHE A 24 -7.81 6.81 -0.46
C PHE A 24 -7.98 6.88 -1.98
N ALA A 25 -7.53 5.87 -2.72
CA ALA A 25 -7.79 5.77 -4.16
C ALA A 25 -9.30 5.79 -4.47
N THR A 26 -10.09 5.02 -3.73
CA THR A 26 -11.55 4.98 -3.87
C THR A 26 -12.18 6.36 -3.65
N VAL A 27 -11.81 7.05 -2.58
CA VAL A 27 -12.31 8.41 -2.31
C VAL A 27 -11.89 9.36 -3.42
N TRP A 28 -10.63 9.29 -3.87
CA TRP A 28 -10.13 10.14 -4.95
C TRP A 28 -10.91 9.96 -6.24
N PHE A 29 -11.14 8.73 -6.71
CA PHE A 29 -11.94 8.49 -7.92
C PHE A 29 -13.38 8.98 -7.78
N ARG A 30 -14.00 8.80 -6.61
CA ARG A 30 -15.37 9.30 -6.33
C ARG A 30 -15.44 10.82 -6.40
N MET A 31 -14.51 11.51 -5.76
CA MET A 31 -14.47 12.98 -5.76
C MET A 31 -14.25 13.53 -7.17
N ASN A 32 -13.48 12.81 -7.99
CA ASN A 32 -13.26 13.14 -9.41
C ASN A 32 -14.36 12.61 -10.35
N ARG A 33 -15.45 12.05 -9.81
CA ARG A 33 -16.58 11.49 -10.58
C ARG A 33 -16.19 10.41 -11.61
N ASN A 34 -15.04 9.76 -11.43
CA ASN A 34 -14.63 8.67 -12.31
C ASN A 34 -15.20 7.34 -11.80
N ARG A 35 -16.32 6.90 -12.37
CA ARG A 35 -17.03 5.69 -11.93
C ARG A 35 -16.44 4.38 -12.46
N ASN A 36 -15.66 4.42 -13.53
CA ASN A 36 -15.15 3.23 -14.20
C ASN A 36 -13.66 3.37 -14.56
N PRO A 37 -12.76 3.58 -13.56
CA PRO A 37 -11.34 3.57 -13.83
C PRO A 37 -10.92 2.19 -14.33
N THR A 38 -9.88 2.14 -15.15
CA THR A 38 -9.27 0.86 -15.53
C THR A 38 -8.62 0.21 -14.30
N LYS A 39 -8.30 -1.09 -14.40
CA LYS A 39 -7.56 -1.78 -13.32
C LYS A 39 -6.22 -1.12 -13.09
N GLU A 40 -5.54 -0.75 -14.15
CA GLU A 40 -4.22 -0.14 -14.15
C GLU A 40 -4.26 1.24 -13.50
N GLU A 41 -5.26 2.07 -13.82
CA GLU A 41 -5.48 3.36 -13.17
C GLU A 41 -5.74 3.19 -11.67
N PHE A 42 -6.60 2.24 -11.30
CA PHE A 42 -6.90 1.98 -9.90
C PHE A 42 -5.66 1.52 -9.13
N ARG A 43 -4.93 0.51 -9.64
CA ARG A 43 -3.69 0.01 -9.05
C ARG A 43 -2.63 1.10 -8.92
N SER A 44 -2.44 1.91 -9.95
CA SER A 44 -1.49 3.03 -9.94
C SER A 44 -1.82 4.02 -8.82
N LYS A 45 -3.10 4.37 -8.66
CA LYS A 45 -3.55 5.27 -7.59
C LYS A 45 -3.41 4.65 -6.20
N VAL A 46 -3.65 3.34 -6.06
CA VAL A 46 -3.38 2.61 -4.81
C VAL A 46 -1.89 2.67 -4.45
N VAL A 47 -1.01 2.43 -5.42
CA VAL A 47 0.45 2.47 -5.23
C VAL A 47 0.91 3.86 -4.81
N GLU A 48 0.38 4.92 -5.41
CA GLU A 48 0.68 6.31 -5.04
C GLU A 48 0.41 6.57 -3.55
N TYR A 49 -0.80 6.25 -3.07
CA TYR A 49 -1.16 6.45 -1.67
C TYR A 49 -0.45 5.49 -0.71
N PHE A 50 -0.17 4.27 -1.14
CA PHE A 50 0.60 3.32 -0.35
C PHE A 50 2.05 3.82 -0.14
N LYS A 51 2.70 4.32 -1.19
CA LYS A 51 4.04 4.93 -1.10
C LYS A 51 4.06 6.10 -0.12
N ALA A 52 3.09 7.01 -0.21
CA ALA A 52 2.98 8.13 0.72
C ALA A 52 2.83 7.66 2.19
N ALA A 53 2.13 6.55 2.44
CA ALA A 53 2.05 5.97 3.77
C ALA A 53 3.37 5.32 4.22
N CYS A 54 4.11 4.68 3.31
CA CYS A 54 5.43 4.13 3.59
C CYS A 54 6.46 5.22 3.90
N ASP A 55 6.36 6.40 3.30
CA ASP A 55 7.28 7.52 3.59
C ASP A 55 7.22 7.95 5.06
N ALA A 56 6.06 7.80 5.73
CA ALA A 56 5.95 8.05 7.17
C ALA A 56 6.79 7.06 8.00
N LEU A 57 6.99 5.83 7.51
CA LEU A 57 7.84 4.83 8.17
C LEU A 57 9.34 5.13 8.00
N GLU A 58 9.72 6.01 7.07
CA GLU A 58 11.11 6.45 6.91
C GLU A 58 11.53 7.47 8.00
N THR A 59 10.59 7.93 8.83
CA THR A 59 10.87 8.84 9.96
C THR A 59 11.64 8.18 11.11
N PHE A 60 11.86 6.86 11.07
CA PHE A 60 12.70 6.18 12.06
C PHE A 60 14.14 6.74 12.07
N PRO A 61 14.77 6.84 13.25
CA PRO A 61 16.14 7.36 13.39
C PRO A 61 17.17 6.65 12.50
N ASP A 62 18.30 7.31 12.23
CA ASP A 62 19.47 6.74 11.53
C ASP A 62 20.47 6.09 12.51
N THR A 63 20.01 5.26 13.46
CA THR A 63 20.92 4.40 14.26
C THR A 63 21.10 3.04 13.60
N ASP A 64 22.15 2.31 13.98
CA ASP A 64 22.48 1.00 13.40
C ASP A 64 21.30 0.00 13.45
N GLU A 65 20.55 -0.01 14.56
CA GLU A 65 19.36 -0.86 14.71
C GLU A 65 18.25 -0.44 13.75
N PHE A 66 17.97 0.86 13.64
CA PHE A 66 16.89 1.38 12.80
C PHE A 66 17.22 1.36 11.30
N ILE A 67 18.49 1.37 10.91
CA ILE A 67 18.90 1.17 9.52
C ILE A 67 18.42 -0.20 9.01
N SER A 68 18.48 -1.22 9.87
CA SER A 68 18.03 -2.57 9.51
C SER A 68 16.53 -2.65 9.25
N ILE A 69 15.69 -2.01 10.07
CA ILE A 69 14.23 -1.99 9.88
C ILE A 69 13.84 -1.14 8.68
N LYS A 70 14.48 0.01 8.45
CA LYS A 70 14.23 0.83 7.25
C LYS A 70 14.53 0.06 5.97
N ARG A 71 15.64 -0.69 5.93
CA ARG A 71 15.95 -1.58 4.80
C ARG A 71 14.87 -2.64 4.59
N TYR A 72 14.37 -3.25 5.67
CA TYR A 72 13.28 -4.22 5.61
C TYR A 72 11.99 -3.61 5.05
N ILE A 73 11.60 -2.43 5.55
CA ILE A 73 10.41 -1.67 5.10
C ILE A 73 10.49 -1.41 3.60
N ARG A 74 11.60 -0.86 3.11
CA ARG A 74 11.80 -0.57 1.68
C ARG A 74 11.66 -1.81 0.82
N HIS A 75 12.33 -2.91 1.21
CA HIS A 75 12.25 -4.16 0.45
C HIS A 75 10.84 -4.74 0.42
N ARG A 76 10.12 -4.73 1.55
CA ARG A 76 8.73 -5.22 1.60
C ARG A 76 7.79 -4.31 0.81
N ALA A 77 7.93 -2.99 0.90
CA ALA A 77 7.14 -2.04 0.14
C ALA A 77 7.33 -2.21 -1.37
N VAL A 78 8.57 -2.38 -1.85
CA VAL A 78 8.85 -2.64 -3.28
C VAL A 78 8.13 -3.90 -3.77
N ARG A 79 8.27 -5.03 -3.05
CA ARG A 79 7.57 -6.27 -3.43
C ARG A 79 6.06 -6.11 -3.46
N GLU A 80 5.50 -5.42 -2.47
CA GLU A 80 4.06 -5.17 -2.41
C GLU A 80 3.59 -4.29 -3.57
N ILE A 81 4.36 -3.28 -3.96
CA ILE A 81 4.08 -2.44 -5.13
C ILE A 81 4.11 -3.28 -6.41
N ASP A 82 5.08 -4.17 -6.56
CA ASP A 82 5.19 -5.07 -7.72
C ASP A 82 3.98 -6.00 -7.79
N ASP A 83 3.58 -6.59 -6.66
CA ASP A 83 2.41 -7.47 -6.57
C ASP A 83 1.10 -6.73 -6.89
N ILE A 84 0.94 -5.49 -6.43
CA ILE A 84 -0.25 -4.67 -6.76
C ILE A 84 -0.25 -4.33 -8.24
N THR A 85 0.89 -3.91 -8.78
CA THR A 85 1.01 -3.49 -10.19
C THR A 85 0.76 -4.66 -11.13
N ALA A 86 1.28 -5.85 -10.81
CA ALA A 86 1.05 -7.08 -11.55
C ALA A 86 -0.37 -7.66 -11.37
N GLY A 87 -1.16 -7.15 -10.42
CA GLY A 87 -2.50 -7.66 -10.12
C GLY A 87 -2.51 -8.95 -9.31
N HIS A 88 -1.41 -9.27 -8.62
CA HIS A 88 -1.28 -10.43 -7.74
C HIS A 88 -1.85 -10.16 -6.34
N ASN A 89 -2.00 -8.89 -5.94
CA ASN A 89 -2.67 -8.54 -4.69
C ASN A 89 -4.19 -8.73 -4.78
N ARG A 90 -4.66 -9.93 -4.39
CA ARG A 90 -6.08 -10.33 -4.43
C ARG A 90 -7.02 -9.38 -3.68
N GLU A 91 -6.57 -8.78 -2.59
CA GLU A 91 -7.42 -7.89 -1.79
C GLU A 91 -7.63 -6.55 -2.50
N ILE A 92 -6.60 -6.01 -3.17
CA ILE A 92 -6.75 -4.83 -4.02
C ILE A 92 -7.68 -5.11 -5.21
N GLU A 93 -7.56 -6.28 -5.85
CA GLU A 93 -8.45 -6.66 -6.94
C GLU A 93 -9.92 -6.80 -6.49
N LYS A 94 -10.16 -7.35 -5.29
CA LYS A 94 -11.50 -7.40 -4.69
C LYS A 94 -12.05 -6.00 -4.43
N ARG A 95 -11.21 -5.08 -3.95
CA ARG A 95 -11.62 -3.70 -3.68
C ARG A 95 -11.91 -2.91 -4.95
N TYR A 96 -11.15 -3.14 -6.02
CA TYR A 96 -11.48 -2.62 -7.34
C TYR A 96 -12.83 -3.12 -7.83
N LYS A 97 -13.10 -4.43 -7.75
CA LYS A 97 -14.40 -4.99 -8.11
C LYS A 97 -15.53 -4.35 -7.29
N ARG A 98 -15.35 -4.25 -5.97
CA ARG A 98 -16.30 -3.57 -5.08
C ARG A 98 -16.50 -2.10 -5.46
N TYR A 99 -15.43 -1.41 -5.89
CA TYR A 99 -15.55 -0.04 -6.35
C TYR A 99 -16.50 0.08 -7.54
N LEU A 100 -16.38 -0.82 -8.53
CA LEU A 100 -17.25 -0.84 -9.69
C LEU A 100 -18.70 -1.24 -9.36
N ASP A 101 -18.88 -2.22 -8.45
CA ASP A 101 -20.20 -2.74 -8.08
C ASP A 101 -21.05 -1.70 -7.30
N TYR A 102 -20.39 -0.77 -6.57
CA TYR A 102 -21.05 0.21 -5.69
C TYR A 102 -20.73 1.67 -6.05
N GLY A 103 -20.15 1.94 -7.23
CA GLY A 103 -19.65 3.24 -7.69
C GLY A 103 -20.57 3.98 -8.66
#